data_AF-A0A1Y5S588-F1
#
_entry.id   AF-A0A1Y5S588-F1
#
_cell.length_a   1.000
_cell.length_b   1.000
_cell.length_c   1.000
_cell.angle_alpha   90.00
_cell.angle_beta   90.00
_cell.angle_gamma   90.00
#
_symmetry.space_group_name_H-M   'P 1'
#
loop_
_entity.id
_entity.type
_entity.pdbx_description
1 polymer ?
#
loop_
_entity_poly.entity_id
_entity_poly.type
_entity_poly.pdbx_seq_one_letter_code
_entity_poly.pdbx_strand_id
1 'polypeptide(L)'
;METRMFRTILTTMIFAASTTVVFGAAHEMAPAVEAADQDVSGGTVSAMSIMAPANGWLVVHRTDAEMAPGPVVGYAPLKMGENSDVTAILQEEVAPGDMLMLMVHGEDGGMSTGVFEYTLGATEDGPIRVDGDLVMTVVTAE
;
A
#
# COMPACT_ATOMS: atom_id res chain seq x y z
N MET A 1 14.61 -48.01 -64.44
CA MET A 1 13.23 -48.40 -64.81
C MET A 1 12.43 -48.26 -63.54
N GLU A 2 11.84 -47.07 -63.33
CA GLU A 2 10.39 -46.82 -63.51
C GLU A 2 9.56 -47.57 -62.45
N THR A 3 8.65 -46.96 -61.68
CA THR A 3 7.60 -46.02 -62.11
C THR A 3 7.07 -45.21 -60.92
N ARG A 4 6.66 -43.96 -61.19
CA ARG A 4 5.95 -43.03 -60.29
C ARG A 4 4.50 -43.48 -60.01
N MET A 5 3.96 -43.14 -58.84
CA MET A 5 2.52 -42.93 -58.59
C MET A 5 2.41 -42.00 -57.36
N PHE A 6 2.27 -40.68 -57.47
CA PHE A 6 1.11 -39.84 -57.80
C PHE A 6 -0.16 -40.11 -56.97
N ARG A 7 -0.68 -39.02 -56.38
CA ARG A 7 -2.00 -38.81 -55.71
C ARG A 7 -1.97 -39.12 -54.20
N THR A 8 -2.42 -38.26 -53.29
CA THR A 8 -3.55 -37.30 -53.30
C THR A 8 -3.31 -36.21 -52.24
N ILE A 9 -3.65 -34.97 -52.58
CA ILE A 9 -3.73 -33.82 -51.67
C ILE A 9 -4.90 -34.01 -50.71
N LEU A 10 -4.70 -33.85 -49.40
CA LEU A 10 -5.76 -33.47 -48.48
C LEU A 10 -5.28 -32.31 -47.61
N THR A 11 -5.78 -31.13 -47.97
CA THR A 11 -5.66 -29.88 -47.22
C THR A 11 -6.44 -30.00 -45.92
N THR A 12 -5.81 -29.74 -44.78
CA THR A 12 -6.52 -29.37 -43.56
C THR A 12 -5.80 -28.17 -42.96
N MET A 13 -6.36 -26.99 -43.21
CA MET A 13 -6.07 -25.76 -42.48
C MET A 13 -6.48 -25.98 -41.03
N ILE A 14 -5.51 -26.18 -40.14
CA ILE A 14 -5.73 -26.10 -38.70
C ILE A 14 -5.66 -24.61 -38.34
N PHE A 15 -6.81 -24.03 -38.05
CA PHE A 15 -6.95 -22.69 -37.51
C PHE A 15 -6.51 -22.76 -36.03
N ALA A 16 -5.24 -22.49 -35.75
CA ALA A 16 -4.77 -22.37 -34.38
C ALA A 16 -5.36 -21.07 -33.79
N ALA A 17 -6.34 -21.21 -32.90
CA ALA A 17 -6.86 -20.11 -32.12
C ALA A 17 -5.75 -19.63 -31.16
N SER A 18 -5.10 -18.53 -31.50
CA SER A 18 -4.24 -17.80 -30.58
C SER A 18 -5.12 -17.21 -29.49
N THR A 19 -5.09 -17.82 -28.30
CA THR A 19 -5.63 -17.22 -27.08
C THR A 19 -4.80 -15.98 -26.77
N THR A 20 -5.25 -14.81 -27.22
CA THR A 20 -4.73 -13.54 -26.69
C THR A 20 -5.14 -13.47 -25.23
N VAL A 21 -4.19 -13.73 -24.33
CA VAL A 21 -4.31 -13.33 -22.93
C VAL A 21 -4.36 -11.81 -22.89
N VAL A 22 -5.58 -11.28 -22.77
CA VAL A 22 -5.77 -9.87 -22.45
C VAL A 22 -5.48 -9.74 -20.96
N PHE A 23 -4.25 -9.37 -20.61
CA PHE A 23 -3.98 -8.78 -19.31
C PHE A 23 -4.74 -7.45 -19.29
N GLY A 24 -5.88 -7.44 -18.62
CA GLY A 24 -6.54 -6.18 -18.29
C GLY A 24 -5.56 -5.39 -17.43
N ALA A 25 -5.06 -4.27 -17.96
CA ALA A 25 -4.54 -3.20 -17.12
C ALA A 25 -5.74 -2.63 -16.36
N ALA A 26 -6.17 -3.34 -15.31
CA ALA A 26 -6.83 -2.66 -14.22
C ALA A 26 -5.83 -1.59 -13.78
N HIS A 27 -6.26 -0.33 -13.77
CA HIS A 27 -5.54 0.74 -13.09
C HIS A 27 -5.58 0.42 -11.58
N GLU A 28 -4.88 -0.61 -11.14
CA GLU A 28 -4.58 -0.79 -9.73
C GLU A 28 -3.51 0.24 -9.42
N MET A 29 -3.94 1.36 -8.84
CA MET A 29 -3.03 2.37 -8.31
C MET A 29 -2.08 1.67 -7.33
N ALA A 30 -0.77 1.89 -7.49
CA ALA A 30 0.21 1.32 -6.58
C ALA A 30 -0.05 1.82 -5.14
N PRO A 31 0.17 0.99 -4.11
CA PRO A 31 0.07 1.43 -2.73
C PRO A 31 0.93 2.67 -2.46
N ALA A 32 0.33 3.69 -1.86
CA ALA A 32 0.96 4.99 -1.65
C ALA A 32 0.26 5.76 -0.53
N VAL A 33 0.99 6.71 0.07
CA VAL A 33 0.47 7.72 1.01
C VAL A 33 0.81 9.09 0.45
N GLU A 34 -0.21 9.92 0.25
CA GLU A 34 -0.07 11.31 -0.18
C GLU A 34 -0.41 12.23 0.99
N ALA A 35 0.58 12.97 1.49
CA ALA A 35 0.42 13.95 2.54
C ALA A 35 1.45 15.07 2.33
N ALA A 36 1.22 16.22 2.97
CA ALA A 36 2.11 17.37 2.93
C ALA A 36 2.33 17.90 4.35
N ASP A 37 3.38 18.72 4.48
CA ASP A 37 3.65 19.52 5.67
C ASP A 37 2.39 20.34 6.03
N GLN A 38 2.10 20.42 7.33
CA GLN A 38 0.84 20.97 7.82
C GLN A 38 0.93 21.40 9.29
N ASP A 39 0.10 22.37 9.66
CA ASP A 39 -0.16 22.70 11.06
C ASP A 39 -0.86 21.53 11.76
N VAL A 40 -0.26 21.02 12.82
CA VAL A 40 -0.78 19.93 13.65
C VAL A 40 -1.15 20.39 15.07
N SER A 41 -1.16 21.70 15.32
CA SER A 41 -1.50 22.28 16.64
C SER A 41 -2.90 21.92 17.13
N GLY A 42 -3.79 21.48 16.21
CA GLY A 42 -5.10 20.91 16.51
C GLY A 42 -5.10 19.48 17.06
N GLY A 43 -3.93 18.84 17.21
CA GLY A 43 -3.81 17.47 17.71
C GLY A 43 -4.15 16.39 16.68
N THR A 44 -4.04 16.70 15.40
CA THR A 44 -4.33 15.77 14.29
C THR A 44 -3.32 15.96 13.16
N VAL A 45 -3.09 14.89 12.41
CA VAL A 45 -2.36 14.93 11.14
C VAL A 45 -3.15 14.19 10.08
N SER A 46 -3.15 14.71 8.85
CA SER A 46 -3.98 14.20 7.77
C SER A 46 -3.17 13.78 6.54
N ALA A 47 -3.60 12.68 5.92
CA ALA A 47 -3.21 12.29 4.57
C ALA A 47 -4.33 12.65 3.58
N MET A 48 -3.96 13.26 2.45
CA MET A 48 -4.90 13.62 1.39
C MET A 48 -5.47 12.37 0.71
N SER A 49 -4.61 11.39 0.42
CA SER A 49 -5.01 10.11 -0.17
C SER A 49 -4.11 8.98 0.30
N ILE A 50 -4.69 7.80 0.51
CA ILE A 50 -3.97 6.57 0.80
C ILE A 50 -4.53 5.44 -0.05
N MET A 51 -3.67 4.79 -0.83
CA MET A 51 -3.99 3.55 -1.52
C MET A 51 -3.52 2.37 -0.68
N ALA A 52 -4.44 1.73 0.04
CA ALA A 52 -4.13 0.62 0.94
C ALA A 52 -4.37 -0.73 0.24
N PRO A 53 -3.39 -1.66 0.21
CA PRO A 53 -3.57 -2.96 -0.45
C PRO A 53 -4.44 -3.93 0.34
N ALA A 54 -4.73 -3.63 1.61
CA ALA A 54 -5.61 -4.36 2.49
C ALA A 54 -6.28 -3.37 3.47
N ASN A 55 -7.26 -3.86 4.23
CA ASN A 55 -7.68 -3.15 5.43
C ASN A 55 -6.52 -3.05 6.42
N GLY A 56 -6.51 -2.02 7.24
CA GLY A 56 -5.44 -1.82 8.21
C GLY A 56 -5.48 -0.44 8.80
N TRP A 57 -4.30 0.17 8.92
CA TRP A 57 -4.12 1.39 9.70
C TRP A 57 -3.18 2.36 8.99
N LEU A 58 -3.53 3.64 9.04
CA LEU A 58 -2.55 4.71 8.93
C LEU A 58 -1.94 4.83 10.31
N VAL A 59 -0.63 4.64 10.42
CA VAL A 59 0.11 4.78 11.67
C VAL A 59 1.06 5.96 11.53
N VAL A 60 1.07 6.82 12.53
CA VAL A 60 1.91 8.01 12.60
C VAL A 60 3.05 7.73 13.56
N HIS A 61 4.25 7.56 13.01
CA HIS A 61 5.48 7.43 13.78
C HIS A 61 6.19 8.78 13.91
N ARG A 62 6.89 8.98 15.02
CA ARG A 62 8.01 9.94 15.04
C ARG A 62 9.09 9.47 14.08
N THR A 63 9.79 10.40 13.45
CA THR A 63 11.02 10.11 12.70
C THR A 63 11.96 11.31 12.80
N ASP A 64 13.17 11.13 12.32
CA ASP A 64 14.16 12.19 12.18
C ASP A 64 14.90 12.05 10.83
N ALA A 65 16.08 12.68 10.74
CA ALA A 65 16.93 12.65 9.56
C ALA A 65 17.42 11.23 9.16
N GLU A 66 17.36 10.25 10.06
CA GLU A 66 17.68 8.85 9.76
C GLU A 66 16.54 8.13 9.04
N MET A 67 15.35 8.74 8.96
CA MET A 67 14.16 8.23 8.28
C MET A 67 13.75 6.83 8.78
N ALA A 68 13.98 6.56 10.07
CA ALA A 68 13.57 5.34 10.74
C ALA A 68 12.27 5.57 11.53
N PRO A 69 11.31 4.62 11.52
CA PRO A 69 10.11 4.73 12.32
C PRO A 69 10.45 4.64 13.82
N GLY A 70 10.14 5.70 14.55
CA GLY A 70 10.24 5.80 16.01
C GLY A 70 8.93 5.40 16.71
N PRO A 71 8.65 5.94 17.91
CA PRO A 71 7.39 5.72 18.62
C PRO A 71 6.15 6.11 17.80
N VAL A 72 5.07 5.36 17.97
CA VAL A 72 3.77 5.70 17.39
C VAL A 72 3.11 6.79 18.22
N VAL A 73 2.68 7.85 17.56
CA VAL A 73 2.02 9.02 18.17
C VAL A 73 0.61 9.26 17.65
N GLY A 74 0.10 8.44 16.73
CA GLY A 74 -1.27 8.53 16.23
C GLY A 74 -1.60 7.41 15.27
N TYR A 75 -2.88 7.18 15.04
CA TYR A 75 -3.34 6.21 14.05
C TYR A 75 -4.78 6.49 13.59
N ALA A 76 -5.15 5.93 12.44
CA ALA A 76 -6.51 5.94 11.89
C ALA A 76 -6.79 4.64 11.11
N PRO A 77 -8.04 4.14 11.11
CA PRO A 77 -8.39 2.94 10.34
C PRO A 77 -8.38 3.21 8.83
N LEU A 78 -7.96 2.21 8.06
CA LEU A 78 -7.99 2.19 6.60
C LEU A 78 -8.82 1.03 6.10
N LYS A 79 -9.50 1.25 4.97
CA LYS A 79 -10.12 0.18 4.18
C LYS A 79 -9.20 -0.15 3.01
N MET A 80 -9.25 -1.39 2.54
CA MET A 80 -8.62 -1.77 1.28
C MET A 80 -9.11 -0.86 0.13
N GLY A 81 -8.17 -0.42 -0.71
CA GLY A 81 -8.39 0.51 -1.81
C GLY A 81 -8.07 1.96 -1.43
N GLU A 82 -8.75 2.89 -2.09
CA GLU A 82 -8.55 4.32 -1.90
C GLU A 82 -9.24 4.83 -0.62
N ASN A 83 -8.50 5.58 0.18
CA ASN A 83 -8.99 6.32 1.34
C ASN A 83 -8.62 7.79 1.16
N SER A 84 -9.62 8.67 1.10
CA SER A 84 -9.42 10.12 0.98
C SER A 84 -9.56 10.80 2.34
N ASP A 85 -8.81 11.89 2.57
CA ASP A 85 -8.90 12.75 3.74
C ASP A 85 -8.80 12.00 5.09
N VAL A 86 -7.85 11.06 5.18
CA VAL A 86 -7.64 10.25 6.38
C VAL A 86 -6.99 11.10 7.45
N THR A 87 -7.68 11.30 8.57
CA THR A 87 -7.20 12.08 9.71
C THR A 87 -6.84 11.14 10.87
N ALA A 88 -5.60 11.18 11.31
CA ALA A 88 -5.14 10.49 12.51
C ALA A 88 -5.16 11.43 13.71
N ILE A 89 -5.71 10.97 14.83
CA ILE A 89 -5.67 11.68 16.10
C ILE A 89 -4.31 11.44 16.73
N LEU A 90 -3.62 12.53 17.06
CA LEU A 90 -2.36 12.47 17.78
C LEU A 90 -2.64 12.21 19.27
N GLN A 91 -1.92 11.25 19.83
CA GLN A 91 -2.03 10.82 21.22
C GLN A 91 -1.04 11.53 22.14
N GLU A 92 -0.14 12.32 21.56
CA GLU A 92 0.90 13.10 22.23
C GLU A 92 1.08 14.45 21.50
N GLU A 93 1.63 15.45 22.20
CA GLU A 93 1.90 16.75 21.61
C GLU A 93 3.02 16.66 20.56
N VAL A 94 2.83 17.29 19.40
CA VAL A 94 3.83 17.43 18.33
C VAL A 94 4.23 18.89 18.23
N ALA A 95 5.53 19.17 18.27
CA ALA A 95 6.05 20.53 18.15
C ALA A 95 6.27 20.90 16.67
N PRO A 96 6.16 22.20 16.31
CA PRO A 96 6.57 22.68 15.00
C PRO A 96 8.02 22.27 14.69
N GLY A 97 8.24 21.80 13.46
CA GLY A 97 9.51 21.26 12.98
C GLY A 97 9.72 19.77 13.24
N ASP A 98 8.87 19.11 14.06
CA ASP A 98 8.93 17.66 14.23
C ASP A 98 8.57 16.96 12.91
N MET A 99 9.28 15.87 12.61
CA MET A 99 8.99 15.02 11.46
C MET A 99 8.10 13.84 11.86
N LEU A 100 7.05 13.62 11.08
CA LEU A 100 6.10 12.53 11.24
C LEU A 100 6.12 11.61 10.02
N MET A 101 6.28 10.32 10.26
CA MET A 101 6.19 9.30 9.23
C MET A 101 4.80 8.68 9.24
N LEU A 102 4.05 8.93 8.17
CA LEU A 102 2.73 8.37 7.93
C LEU A 102 2.91 7.06 7.16
N MET A 103 2.62 5.93 7.80
CA MET A 103 2.92 4.59 7.29
C MET A 103 1.67 3.71 7.26
N VAL A 104 1.53 2.92 6.19
CA VAL A 104 0.47 1.93 6.10
C VAL A 104 0.87 0.66 6.85
N HIS A 105 0.03 0.27 7.80
CA HIS A 105 0.11 -1.00 8.52
C HIS A 105 -1.10 -1.89 8.15
N GLY A 106 -0.90 -3.20 8.22
CA GLY A 106 -2.00 -4.17 8.08
C GLY A 106 -2.78 -4.33 9.38
N GLU A 107 -3.88 -5.09 9.34
CA GLU A 107 -4.61 -5.56 10.53
C GLU A 107 -4.35 -7.06 10.84
N ASP A 108 -3.29 -7.62 10.25
CA ASP A 108 -2.95 -9.04 10.41
C ASP A 108 -2.21 -9.29 11.72
N GLY A 109 -2.54 -10.41 12.37
CA GLY A 109 -1.85 -10.87 13.57
C GLY A 109 -2.41 -10.31 14.88
N GLY A 110 -3.22 -9.26 14.84
CA GLY A 110 -3.98 -8.77 16.00
C GLY A 110 -4.92 -9.82 16.59
N MET A 111 -5.24 -9.68 17.86
CA MET A 111 -6.19 -10.51 18.59
C MET A 111 -7.65 -10.09 18.32
N SER A 112 -7.87 -8.84 17.89
CA SER A 112 -9.20 -8.25 17.69
C SER A 112 -9.29 -7.45 16.39
N THR A 113 -10.20 -7.85 15.48
CA THR A 113 -10.48 -7.09 14.25
C THR A 113 -10.97 -5.67 14.56
N GLY A 114 -10.41 -4.68 13.87
CA GLY A 114 -10.79 -3.27 14.02
C GLY A 114 -10.29 -2.61 15.32
N VAL A 115 -9.36 -3.24 16.03
CA VAL A 115 -8.62 -2.63 17.15
C VAL A 115 -7.15 -2.57 16.75
N PHE A 116 -6.54 -1.38 16.82
CA PHE A 116 -5.12 -1.24 16.51
C PHE A 116 -4.29 -1.79 17.68
N GLU A 117 -3.53 -2.85 17.43
CA GLU A 117 -2.77 -3.57 18.45
C GLU A 117 -1.27 -3.50 18.14
N TYR A 118 -0.70 -2.29 18.09
CA TYR A 118 0.73 -2.09 17.89
C TYR A 118 1.47 -1.79 19.20
N THR A 119 2.54 -2.55 19.44
CA THR A 119 3.58 -2.19 20.41
C THR A 119 4.93 -2.15 19.69
N LEU A 120 5.88 -1.33 20.16
CA LEU A 120 7.21 -1.26 19.56
C LEU A 120 7.86 -2.65 19.52
N GLY A 121 7.95 -3.23 18.32
CA GLY A 121 8.49 -4.58 18.09
C GLY A 121 7.45 -5.72 18.02
N ALA A 122 6.15 -5.42 18.07
CA ALA A 122 5.10 -6.39 17.76
C ALA A 122 5.17 -6.84 16.29
N THR A 123 4.85 -8.11 16.04
CA THR A 123 4.71 -8.65 14.68
C THR A 123 3.30 -8.37 14.14
N GLU A 124 2.36 -8.21 15.06
CA GLU A 124 0.95 -7.91 14.86
C GLU A 124 0.75 -6.47 14.39
N ASP A 125 -0.19 -6.27 13.47
CA ASP A 125 -0.49 -4.98 12.83
C ASP A 125 0.77 -4.27 12.30
N GLY A 126 1.68 -5.06 11.73
CA GLY A 126 2.97 -4.59 11.22
C GLY A 126 2.87 -3.77 9.93
N PRO A 127 3.97 -3.12 9.53
CA PRO A 127 3.99 -2.28 8.35
C PRO A 127 3.85 -3.10 7.07
N ILE A 128 3.04 -2.60 6.13
CA ILE A 128 2.92 -3.20 4.81
C ILE A 128 4.15 -2.86 3.98
N ARG A 129 4.66 -3.88 3.27
CA ARG A 129 5.78 -3.75 2.34
C ARG A 129 5.38 -4.17 0.94
N VAL A 130 5.73 -3.37 -0.06
CA VAL A 130 5.59 -3.68 -1.48
C VAL A 130 6.99 -3.77 -2.07
N ASP A 131 7.33 -4.92 -2.65
CA ASP A 131 8.68 -5.20 -3.18
C ASP A 131 9.82 -5.01 -2.16
N GLY A 132 9.50 -5.11 -0.86
CA GLY A 132 10.43 -4.92 0.27
C GLY A 132 10.42 -3.52 0.88
N ASP A 133 9.84 -2.54 0.18
CA ASP A 133 9.81 -1.13 0.59
C ASP A 133 8.56 -0.81 1.41
N LEU A 134 8.70 0.12 2.37
CA LEU A 134 7.60 0.60 3.20
C LEU A 134 6.66 1.50 2.38
N VAL A 135 5.36 1.32 2.58
CA VAL A 135 4.35 2.24 2.03
C VAL A 135 4.17 3.39 3.03
N MET A 136 4.85 4.51 2.79
CA MET A 136 4.86 5.64 3.71
C MET A 136 5.08 6.98 3.01
N THR A 137 4.91 8.06 3.76
CA THR A 137 5.45 9.40 3.46
C THR A 137 5.88 10.06 4.75
N VAL A 138 6.69 11.12 4.66
CA VAL A 138 7.09 11.94 5.81
C VAL A 138 6.60 13.37 5.61
N VAL A 139 6.06 13.94 6.68
CA VAL A 139 5.63 15.33 6.75
C VAL A 139 6.33 16.03 7.91
N THR A 140 6.48 17.34 7.80
CA THR A 140 6.94 18.23 8.85
C THR A 140 5.74 18.93 9.47
N ALA A 141 5.67 18.96 10.79
CA ALA A 141 4.72 19.79 11.52
C ALA A 141 5.07 21.29 11.36
N GLU A 142 4.11 22.13 11.00
CA GLU A 142 4.29 23.59 10.85
C GLU A 142 3.86 24.40 12.07
#